data_AF-A0A950JFG2-F1
#
_entry.id   AF-A0A950JFG2-F1
#
_cell.length_a   1.000
_cell.length_b   1.000
_cell.length_c   1.000
_cell.angle_alpha   90.00
_cell.angle_beta   90.00
_cell.angle_gamma   90.00
#
_symmetry.space_group_name_H-M   'P 1'
#
loop_
_entity.id
_entity.type
_entity.pdbx_description
1 polymer ?
#
loop_
_entity_poly.entity_id
_entity_poly.type
_entity_poly.pdbx_seq_one_letter_code
_entity_poly.pdbx_strand_id
1 'polypeptide(L)'
;MDDATRLEHPLSAIDAIRDDFASLDEWEDRYRYVIELGHSLEPLSGEAHNDANKVRGCVSQVWLECEPKTNGEGEKILHYRGDSDSHLVRGLIAIAIALFSDRTP
;
A
#
# COMPACT_ATOMS: atom_id res chain seq x y z
N MET A 1 20.38 0.77 -21.27
CA MET A 1 19.76 0.07 -22.40
C MET A 1 18.44 -0.49 -21.88
N ASP A 2 17.35 0.27 -21.75
CA ASP A 2 17.03 1.58 -22.33
C ASP A 2 16.29 2.46 -21.31
N ASP A 3 16.76 3.70 -21.21
CA ASP A 3 16.32 4.81 -20.36
C ASP A 3 15.38 5.71 -21.18
N ALA A 4 14.25 5.15 -21.63
CA ALA A 4 13.33 5.87 -22.53
C ALA A 4 11.84 5.65 -22.24
N THR A 5 11.47 4.82 -21.25
CA THR A 5 10.06 4.55 -20.92
C THR A 5 9.59 5.24 -19.62
N ARG A 6 10.44 6.02 -18.94
CA ARG A 6 10.12 6.63 -17.64
C ARG A 6 9.37 7.98 -17.73
N LEU A 7 9.13 8.50 -18.93
CA LEU A 7 8.69 9.90 -19.12
C LEU A 7 7.19 10.14 -19.37
N GLU A 8 6.33 9.12 -19.33
CA GLU A 8 4.87 9.32 -19.53
C GLU A 8 3.96 8.61 -18.51
N HIS A 9 4.49 8.21 -17.35
CA HIS A 9 3.63 7.71 -16.28
C HIS A 9 3.36 8.84 -15.27
N PRO A 10 2.10 9.21 -14.97
CA PRO A 10 1.82 9.89 -13.71
C PRO A 10 2.49 9.06 -12.61
N LEU A 11 3.22 9.72 -11.70
CA LEU A 11 4.02 9.05 -10.67
C LEU A 11 3.19 7.90 -10.09
N SER A 12 3.71 6.67 -10.21
CA SER A 12 3.06 5.57 -9.53
C SER A 12 3.01 5.89 -8.04
N ALA A 13 2.00 5.40 -7.32
CA ALA A 13 1.84 5.72 -5.90
C ALA A 13 3.14 5.50 -5.10
N ILE A 14 3.91 4.45 -5.45
CA ILE A 14 5.20 4.18 -4.83
C ILE A 14 6.31 5.16 -5.25
N ASP A 15 6.34 5.66 -6.49
CA ASP A 15 7.32 6.68 -6.89
C ASP A 15 7.13 7.96 -6.08
N ALA A 16 5.88 8.39 -5.87
CA ALA A 16 5.57 9.55 -5.03
C ALA A 16 6.01 9.32 -3.57
N ILE A 17 5.69 8.16 -3.00
CA ILE A 17 6.13 7.79 -1.65
C ILE A 17 7.65 7.81 -1.53
N ARG A 18 8.38 7.28 -2.53
CA ARG A 18 9.85 7.31 -2.53
C ARG A 18 10.37 8.74 -2.53
N ASP A 19 9.83 9.59 -3.40
CA ASP A 19 10.32 10.95 -3.58
C ASP A 19 10.05 11.81 -2.34
N ASP A 20 8.86 11.68 -1.74
CA ASP A 20 8.53 12.26 -0.44
C ASP A 20 9.49 11.77 0.65
N PHE A 21 9.70 10.45 0.76
CA PHE A 21 10.58 9.87 1.78
C PHE A 21 12.04 10.34 1.61
N ALA A 22 12.50 10.52 0.37
CA ALA A 22 13.84 11.01 0.06
C ALA A 22 14.03 12.50 0.40
N SER A 23 12.96 13.28 0.43
CA SER A 23 12.99 14.69 0.84
C SER A 23 13.07 14.91 2.35
N LEU A 24 12.87 13.86 3.16
CA LEU A 24 12.91 13.92 4.62
C LEU A 24 14.33 13.62 5.13
N ASP A 25 14.93 14.58 5.84
CA ASP A 25 16.29 14.47 6.36
C ASP A 25 16.35 13.72 7.70
N GLU A 26 15.41 14.02 8.61
CA GLU A 26 15.41 13.47 9.97
C GLU A 26 14.68 12.12 10.06
N TRP A 27 15.19 11.23 10.91
CA TRP A 27 14.62 9.90 11.08
C TRP A 27 13.22 9.96 11.72
N GLU A 28 12.96 10.90 12.63
CA GLU A 28 11.64 11.10 13.23
C GLU A 28 10.59 11.47 12.18
N ASP A 29 10.97 12.26 11.18
CA ASP A 29 10.05 12.70 10.13
C ASP A 29 9.71 11.56 9.18
N ARG A 30 10.70 10.74 8.81
CA ARG A 30 10.48 9.50 8.05
C ARG A 30 9.56 8.54 8.79
N TYR A 31 9.76 8.40 10.09
CA TYR A 31 8.89 7.57 10.93
C TYR A 31 7.45 8.11 10.96
N ARG A 32 7.28 9.42 11.15
CA ARG A 32 5.96 10.08 11.14
C ARG A 32 5.27 9.92 9.79
N TYR A 33 5.99 10.09 8.70
CA TYR A 33 5.47 9.93 7.35
C TYR A 33 4.90 8.52 7.12
N VAL A 34 5.59 7.46 7.58
CA VAL A 34 5.05 6.08 7.50
C VAL A 34 3.71 5.96 8.26
N ILE A 35 3.60 6.57 9.44
CA ILE A 35 2.34 6.58 10.21
C ILE A 35 1.23 7.30 9.44
N GLU A 36 1.54 8.45 8.83
CA GLU A 36 0.60 9.23 8.03
C GLU A 36 0.13 8.48 6.77
N LEU A 37 1.01 7.75 6.09
CA LEU A 37 0.63 6.84 5.01
C LEU A 37 -0.40 5.83 5.48
N GLY A 38 -0.19 5.24 6.67
CA GLY A 38 -1.13 4.32 7.29
C GLY A 38 -2.49 4.97 7.53
N HIS A 39 -2.53 6.23 7.98
CA HIS A 39 -3.78 6.98 8.17
C HIS A 39 -4.56 7.25 6.88
N SER A 40 -3.87 7.32 5.74
CA SER A 40 -4.50 7.56 4.43
C SER A 40 -5.19 6.32 3.84
N LEU A 41 -4.96 5.13 4.41
CA LEU A 41 -5.58 3.89 3.94
C LEU A 41 -7.12 3.93 4.05
N GLU A 42 -7.78 3.42 3.02
CA GLU A 42 -9.22 3.14 3.05
C GLU A 42 -9.52 2.23 4.26
N PRO A 43 -10.53 2.57 5.08
CA PRO A 43 -10.91 1.74 6.22
C PRO A 43 -11.32 0.33 5.76
N LEU A 44 -10.77 -0.68 6.42
CA LEU A 44 -11.18 -2.06 6.19
C LEU A 44 -12.52 -2.32 6.89
N SER A 45 -13.47 -2.95 6.20
CA SER A 45 -14.80 -3.22 6.78
C SER A 45 -14.71 -4.15 7.99
N GLY A 46 -15.70 -4.09 8.89
CA GLY A 46 -15.75 -5.01 10.04
C GLY A 46 -15.85 -6.48 9.63
N GLU A 47 -16.48 -6.78 8.50
CA GLU A 47 -16.60 -8.15 7.96
C GLU A 47 -15.26 -8.65 7.40
N ALA A 48 -14.43 -7.76 6.86
CA ALA A 48 -13.11 -8.08 6.34
C ALA A 48 -12.07 -8.32 7.44
N HIS A 49 -12.36 -7.97 8.69
CA HIS A 49 -11.56 -8.33 9.87
C HIS A 49 -11.82 -9.78 10.32
N ASN A 50 -11.57 -10.73 9.42
CA ASN A 50 -11.82 -12.16 9.63
C ASN A 50 -10.53 -13.00 9.50
N ASP A 51 -10.60 -14.26 9.87
CA ASP A 51 -9.45 -15.18 9.83
C ASP A 51 -8.95 -15.50 8.41
N ALA A 52 -9.80 -15.34 7.38
CA ALA A 52 -9.40 -15.58 5.99
C ALA A 52 -8.49 -14.45 5.46
N ASN A 53 -8.73 -13.22 5.91
CA ASN A 53 -7.92 -12.05 5.56
C ASN A 53 -6.74 -11.85 6.53
N LYS A 54 -6.65 -12.63 7.61
CA LYS A 54 -5.62 -12.44 8.65
C LYS A 54 -4.24 -12.90 8.18
N VAL A 55 -3.27 -11.99 8.19
CA VAL A 55 -1.87 -12.29 7.89
C VAL A 55 -1.22 -12.92 9.12
N ARG A 56 -0.61 -14.09 8.93
CA ARG A 56 0.02 -14.87 10.02
C ARG A 56 1.51 -14.56 10.13
N GLY A 57 2.03 -14.63 11.35
CA GLY A 57 3.46 -14.43 11.62
C GLY A 57 3.85 -12.99 11.99
N CYS A 58 2.90 -12.06 11.96
CA CYS A 58 3.09 -10.71 12.50
C CYS A 58 2.92 -10.71 14.03
N VAL A 59 3.68 -9.86 14.72
CA VAL A 59 3.49 -9.60 16.17
C VAL A 59 2.22 -8.80 16.39
N SER A 60 1.98 -7.78 15.56
CA SER A 60 0.71 -7.06 15.48
C SER A 60 -0.33 -7.88 14.71
N GLN A 61 -1.61 -7.58 14.91
CA GLN A 61 -2.66 -8.12 14.07
C GLN A 61 -2.67 -7.36 12.74
N VAL A 62 -2.74 -8.10 11.64
CA VAL A 62 -2.76 -7.57 10.27
C VAL A 62 -3.84 -8.30 9.49
N TRP A 63 -4.64 -7.53 8.76
CA TRP A 63 -5.63 -8.04 7.82
C TRP A 63 -5.38 -7.45 6.44
N LEU A 64 -5.47 -8.29 5.41
CA LEU A 64 -5.32 -7.89 4.01
C LEU A 64 -6.45 -8.56 3.21
N GLU A 65 -7.35 -7.74 2.68
CA GLU A 65 -8.40 -8.16 1.76
C GLU A 65 -7.91 -7.96 0.32
N CYS A 66 -8.11 -8.97 -0.51
CA CYS A 66 -7.77 -8.94 -1.93
C CYS A 66 -9.03 -9.15 -2.76
N GLU A 67 -9.38 -8.18 -3.59
CA GLU A 67 -10.54 -8.21 -4.47
C GLU A 67 -10.09 -8.16 -5.93
N PRO A 68 -10.56 -9.09 -6.78
CA PRO A 68 -10.38 -8.93 -8.22
C PRO A 68 -11.22 -7.76 -8.73
N LYS A 69 -10.60 -6.86 -9.49
CA LYS A 69 -11.27 -5.78 -10.23
C LYS A 69 -10.95 -5.88 -11.72
N THR A 70 -11.68 -5.13 -12.54
CA THR A 70 -11.37 -4.94 -13.96
C THR A 70 -10.94 -3.50 -14.16
N ASN A 71 -9.78 -3.27 -14.78
CA ASN A 71 -9.28 -1.92 -15.06
C ASN A 71 -10.05 -1.29 -16.24
N GLY A 72 -9.74 -0.02 -16.56
CA GLY A 72 -10.37 0.70 -17.68
C GLY A 72 -10.12 0.09 -19.06
N GLU A 73 -9.14 -0.81 -19.19
CA GLU A 73 -8.74 -1.49 -20.42
C GLU A 73 -9.39 -2.89 -20.54
N GLY A 74 -10.17 -3.31 -19.54
CA GLY A 74 -10.84 -4.61 -19.53
C GLY A 74 -10.02 -5.75 -18.95
N GLU A 75 -8.83 -5.48 -18.39
CA GLU A 75 -7.97 -6.49 -17.79
C GLU A 75 -8.31 -6.76 -16.33
N LYS A 76 -8.14 -8.02 -15.91
CA LYS A 76 -8.31 -8.40 -14.51
C LYS A 76 -7.08 -7.97 -13.69
N ILE A 77 -7.33 -7.21 -12.64
CA ILE A 77 -6.35 -6.72 -11.68
C ILE A 77 -6.72 -7.14 -10.26
N LEU A 78 -5.76 -7.12 -9.34
CA LEU A 78 -5.96 -7.35 -7.92
C LEU A 78 -5.90 -6.03 -7.17
N HIS A 79 -6.94 -5.77 -6.37
CA HIS A 79 -7.02 -4.60 -5.53
C HIS A 79 -6.93 -5.02 -4.07
N TYR A 80 -6.06 -4.36 -3.31
CA TYR A 80 -5.83 -4.66 -1.90
C TYR A 80 -6.34 -3.55 -1.00
N ARG A 81 -7.00 -3.96 0.08
CA ARG A 81 -7.25 -3.14 1.28
C ARG A 81 -6.63 -3.83 2.47
N GLY A 82 -6.20 -3.09 3.48
CA GLY A 82 -5.58 -3.70 4.65
C GLY A 82 -5.60 -2.81 5.87
N ASP A 83 -5.43 -3.44 7.02
CA ASP A 83 -5.40 -2.76 8.31
C ASP A 83 -4.49 -3.49 9.31
N SER A 84 -4.11 -2.78 10.37
CA SER A 84 -3.37 -3.34 11.51
C SER A 84 -3.71 -2.62 12.80
N ASP A 85 -3.67 -3.36 13.92
CA ASP A 85 -3.77 -2.79 15.27
C ASP A 85 -2.54 -1.96 15.69
N SER A 86 -1.49 -1.95 14.87
CA SER A 86 -0.29 -1.11 15.04
C SER A 86 -0.23 -0.02 13.97
N HIS A 87 -0.12 1.24 14.41
CA HIS A 87 -0.01 2.39 13.50
C HIS A 87 1.19 2.27 12.54
N LEU A 88 2.34 1.80 13.04
CA LEU A 88 3.54 1.64 12.20
C LEU A 88 3.33 0.57 11.14
N VAL A 89 2.75 -0.56 11.53
CA VAL A 89 2.50 -1.67 10.60
C VAL A 89 1.44 -1.29 9.58
N ARG A 90 0.42 -0.53 9.97
CA ARG A 90 -0.56 0.08 9.05
C ARG A 90 0.12 0.95 7.99
N GLY A 91 1.15 1.71 8.38
CA GLY A 91 2.00 2.46 7.45
C GLY A 91 2.75 1.57 6.45
N LEU A 92 3.35 0.48 6.91
CA LEU A 92 4.04 -0.47 6.04
C LEU A 92 3.07 -1.19 5.07
N ILE A 93 1.85 -1.47 5.51
CA ILE A 93 0.78 -1.99 4.65
C ILE A 93 0.46 -0.98 3.54
N ALA A 94 0.40 0.32 3.84
CA ALA A 94 0.15 1.35 2.83
C ALA A 94 1.22 1.35 1.73
N ILE A 95 2.50 1.19 2.10
CA ILE A 95 3.60 1.09 1.13
C ILE A 95 3.45 -0.18 0.27
N ALA A 96 3.10 -1.32 0.88
CA ALA A 96 2.88 -2.56 0.14
C ALA A 96 1.68 -2.45 -0.82
N ILE A 97 0.58 -1.86 -0.38
CA ILE A 97 -0.60 -1.60 -1.24
C ILE A 97 -0.21 -0.70 -2.42
N ALA A 98 0.54 0.37 -2.19
CA ALA A 98 1.02 1.25 -3.26
C ALA A 98 1.92 0.55 -4.30
N LEU A 99 2.62 -0.52 -3.90
CA LEU A 99 3.44 -1.35 -4.78
C LEU A 99 2.60 -2.33 -5.61
N PHE A 100 1.64 -3.01 -4.97
CA PHE A 100 1.02 -4.23 -5.50
C PHE A 100 -0.44 -4.07 -5.95
N SER A 101 -1.17 -3.05 -5.49
CA SER A 101 -2.56 -2.83 -5.94
C SER A 101 -2.66 -2.47 -7.40
N ASP A 102 -3.79 -2.86 -7.98
CA ASP A 102 -4.21 -2.61 -9.35
C ASP A 102 -3.22 -3.14 -10.39
N ARG A 103 -2.53 -4.24 -10.03
CA ARG A 103 -1.67 -5.04 -10.91
C ARG A 103 -2.37 -6.32 -11.34
N THR A 104 -1.97 -6.87 -12.47
CA THR A 104 -2.42 -8.20 -12.92
C THR A 104 -1.90 -9.29 -11.96
N PRO A 105 -2.66 -10.37 -11.71
CA PRO A 105 -2.27 -11.48 -10.84
C PRO A 105 -0.95 -12.17 -11.21
#